data_AF-A0AAD8A0X2-F1
#
_entry.id   AF-A0AAD8A0X2-F1
#
_cell.length_a   1.000
_cell.length_b   1.000
_cell.length_c   1.000
_cell.angle_alpha   90.00
_cell.angle_beta   90.00
_cell.angle_gamma   90.00
#
_symmetry.space_group_name_H-M   'P 1'
#
loop_
_entity.id
_entity.type
_entity.pdbx_description
1 polymer ?
#
loop_
_entity_poly.entity_id
_entity_poly.type
_entity_poly.pdbx_seq_one_letter_code
_entity_poly.pdbx_strand_id
1 'polypeptide(L)'
;MLRSVDVMCLKFCRTFVSLCFLFCLLERAINDCGDGSLKVALRSVRKDLVTKKGSLVPLYVHPRLCAKKDIFVIGGSKRELVSAWTRSSECTFESVERFDTFRREWCRASPMGIGRILPGVATLNGRIFVVGGEQESQILANGECYDPREDTWSKVASMVVPRCEFGLCALYGNLYAVGGWVGEDIGGSIEKYDPALDEWRLEGDLPEPRFSMGVVSYDGLIYIVGGCTHSRRHLQDLLSFNPVTGEWTTLPSMLVPRSQMGVAVLDGYLYVVGGTNRHNEVLQSVERYSFEE
;
A
#
# COMPACT_ATOMS: atom_id res chain seq x y z
N MET A 1 21.20 -38.52 4.37
CA MET A 1 21.03 -37.30 3.56
C MET A 1 19.87 -37.55 2.60
N LEU A 2 18.96 -36.59 2.47
CA LEU A 2 17.52 -36.72 2.15
C LEU A 2 17.13 -37.55 0.91
N ARG A 3 16.08 -38.37 1.09
CA ARG A 3 15.35 -39.09 0.04
C ARG A 3 14.10 -38.30 -0.39
N SER A 4 13.77 -38.44 -1.66
CA SER A 4 12.56 -38.01 -2.36
C SER A 4 11.27 -38.42 -1.64
N VAL A 5 10.28 -37.52 -1.64
CA VAL A 5 8.92 -37.76 -1.17
C VAL A 5 7.99 -37.76 -2.39
N ASP A 6 7.60 -38.94 -2.85
CA ASP A 6 6.46 -39.14 -3.74
C ASP A 6 5.21 -39.39 -2.88
N VAL A 7 4.20 -38.55 -3.09
CA VAL A 7 2.90 -38.60 -2.43
C VAL A 7 2.06 -39.69 -3.09
N MET A 8 1.97 -40.86 -2.46
CA MET A 8 1.12 -41.95 -2.91
C MET A 8 -0.29 -41.85 -2.30
N CYS A 9 -1.25 -41.68 -3.19
CA CYS A 9 -2.69 -41.68 -2.96
C CYS A 9 -3.16 -43.06 -2.45
N LEU A 10 -3.68 -43.15 -1.22
CA LEU A 10 -4.24 -44.40 -0.67
C LEU A 10 -5.77 -44.34 -0.64
N LYS A 11 -6.36 -45.15 -1.50
CA LYS A 11 -7.80 -45.43 -1.66
C LYS A 11 -8.45 -45.83 -0.33
N PHE A 12 -9.37 -45.00 0.17
CA PHE A 12 -10.27 -45.32 1.28
C PHE A 12 -11.54 -46.00 0.76
N CYS A 13 -11.58 -47.33 0.77
CA CYS A 13 -12.79 -48.13 0.53
C CYS A 13 -12.95 -49.24 1.59
N ARG A 14 -12.70 -48.92 2.87
CA ARG A 14 -12.78 -49.86 4.02
C ARG A 14 -13.40 -49.27 5.30
N THR A 15 -14.03 -48.11 5.24
CA THR A 15 -14.26 -47.25 6.42
C THR A 15 -15.42 -47.69 7.35
N PHE A 16 -16.38 -48.49 6.88
CA PHE A 16 -17.56 -48.82 7.70
C PHE A 16 -17.32 -49.94 8.72
N VAL A 17 -16.54 -50.97 8.36
CA VAL A 17 -16.22 -52.10 9.27
C VAL A 17 -15.22 -51.68 10.37
N SER A 18 -14.38 -50.68 10.09
CA SER A 18 -13.34 -50.18 11.01
C SER A 18 -13.89 -49.37 12.20
N LEU A 19 -14.91 -48.52 11.98
CA LEU A 19 -15.44 -47.67 13.05
C LEU A 19 -16.21 -48.46 14.12
N CYS A 20 -17.03 -49.44 13.72
CA CYS A 20 -17.76 -50.27 14.69
C CYS A 20 -16.81 -51.04 15.61
N PHE A 21 -15.73 -51.60 15.06
CA PHE A 21 -14.73 -52.31 15.84
C PHE A 21 -14.02 -51.37 16.84
N LEU A 22 -13.68 -50.16 16.40
CA LEU A 22 -13.06 -49.12 17.25
C LEU A 22 -14.00 -48.67 18.38
N PHE A 23 -15.30 -48.52 18.12
CA PHE A 23 -16.28 -48.17 19.15
C PHE A 23 -16.45 -49.27 20.20
N CYS A 24 -16.49 -50.53 19.80
CA CYS A 24 -16.55 -51.65 20.75
C CYS A 24 -15.31 -51.72 21.65
N LEU A 25 -14.14 -51.43 21.09
CA LEU A 25 -12.87 -51.45 21.82
C LEU A 25 -12.77 -50.30 22.83
N LEU A 26 -13.23 -49.10 22.44
CA LEU A 26 -13.28 -47.92 23.30
C LEU A 26 -14.29 -48.09 24.45
N GLU A 27 -15.45 -48.70 24.18
CA GLU A 27 -16.43 -49.02 25.23
C GLU A 27 -15.89 -49.97 26.28
N ARG A 28 -15.17 -51.00 25.83
CA ARG A 28 -14.53 -51.94 26.75
C ARG A 28 -13.46 -51.25 27.60
N ALA A 29 -12.63 -50.40 26.99
CA ALA A 29 -11.62 -49.62 27.70
C ALA A 29 -12.23 -48.65 28.74
N ILE A 30 -13.38 -48.02 28.44
CA ILE A 30 -14.10 -47.18 29.41
C ILE A 30 -14.61 -48.01 30.59
N ASN A 31 -15.17 -49.19 30.33
CA ASN A 31 -15.74 -50.04 31.37
C ASN A 31 -14.65 -50.61 32.29
N ASP A 32 -13.55 -51.07 31.71
CA ASP A 32 -12.43 -51.71 32.42
C ASP A 32 -11.49 -50.68 33.09
N CYS A 33 -11.62 -49.38 32.80
CA CYS A 33 -10.84 -48.33 33.44
C CYS A 33 -11.34 -48.06 34.87
N GLY A 34 -10.47 -48.35 35.86
CA GLY A 34 -10.72 -48.13 37.29
C GLY A 34 -10.44 -46.71 37.78
N ASP A 35 -9.69 -45.90 37.02
CA ASP A 35 -9.39 -44.51 37.35
C ASP A 35 -10.52 -43.58 36.87
N GLY A 36 -11.10 -42.81 37.79
CA GLY A 36 -12.27 -41.96 37.52
C GLY A 36 -11.98 -40.84 36.50
N SER A 37 -10.80 -40.26 36.53
CA SER A 37 -10.42 -39.13 35.66
C SER A 37 -10.17 -39.60 34.23
N LEU A 38 -9.48 -40.73 34.06
CA LEU A 38 -9.27 -41.36 32.76
C LEU A 38 -10.58 -41.83 32.14
N LYS A 39 -11.51 -42.34 32.96
CA LYS A 39 -12.84 -42.76 32.49
C LYS A 39 -13.66 -41.59 31.94
N VAL A 40 -13.57 -40.40 32.55
CA VAL A 40 -14.21 -39.18 32.04
C VAL A 40 -13.58 -38.73 30.72
N ALA A 41 -12.25 -38.73 30.63
CA ALA A 41 -11.54 -38.39 29.39
C ALA A 41 -11.92 -39.31 28.23
N LEU A 42 -11.94 -40.63 28.44
CA LEU A 42 -12.32 -41.61 27.43
C LEU A 42 -13.79 -41.47 26.99
N ARG A 43 -14.71 -41.14 27.91
CA ARG A 43 -16.11 -40.82 27.57
C ARG A 43 -16.23 -39.57 26.72
N SER A 44 -15.40 -38.55 26.96
CA SER A 44 -15.35 -37.35 26.12
C SER A 44 -14.89 -37.69 24.70
N VAL A 45 -13.79 -38.45 24.57
CA VAL A 45 -13.27 -38.91 23.27
C VAL A 45 -14.30 -39.72 22.50
N ARG A 46 -15.04 -40.61 23.17
CA ARG A 46 -16.17 -41.34 22.56
C ARG A 46 -17.22 -40.38 22.02
N LYS A 47 -17.63 -39.40 22.82
CA LYS A 47 -18.65 -38.42 22.44
C LYS A 47 -18.22 -37.62 21.22
N ASP A 48 -16.96 -37.20 21.16
CA ASP A 48 -16.42 -36.44 20.03
C ASP A 48 -16.32 -37.30 18.77
N LEU A 49 -15.97 -38.58 18.89
CA LEU A 49 -15.98 -39.55 17.78
C LEU A 49 -17.40 -39.82 17.23
N VAL A 50 -18.41 -39.95 18.09
CA VAL A 50 -19.82 -40.14 17.69
C VAL A 50 -20.38 -38.88 17.05
N THR A 51 -20.12 -37.71 17.64
CA THR A 51 -20.63 -36.42 17.16
C THR A 51 -19.81 -35.83 16.01
N LYS A 52 -18.69 -36.47 15.65
CA LYS A 52 -17.67 -35.95 14.71
C LYS A 52 -17.17 -34.55 15.07
N LYS A 53 -17.24 -34.17 16.34
CA LYS A 53 -16.80 -32.85 16.80
C LYS A 53 -15.27 -32.82 16.75
N GLY A 54 -14.71 -31.96 15.89
CA GLY A 54 -13.26 -31.91 15.62
C GLY A 54 -12.78 -32.77 14.45
N SER A 55 -13.67 -33.42 13.69
CA SER A 55 -13.26 -34.05 12.42
C SER A 55 -12.86 -32.97 11.41
N LEU A 56 -11.67 -33.09 10.82
CA LEU A 56 -11.27 -32.29 9.66
C LEU A 56 -12.26 -32.54 8.53
N VAL A 57 -13.14 -31.57 8.27
CA VAL A 57 -14.02 -31.57 7.11
C VAL A 57 -13.20 -31.12 5.89
N PRO A 58 -13.41 -31.73 4.70
CA PRO A 58 -12.87 -31.19 3.47
C PRO A 58 -13.44 -29.78 3.28
N LEU A 59 -12.60 -28.78 3.48
CA LEU A 59 -12.90 -27.44 2.99
C LEU A 59 -12.48 -27.41 1.53
N TYR A 60 -13.43 -27.17 0.63
CA TYR A 60 -13.13 -26.73 -0.73
C TYR A 60 -12.71 -25.26 -0.68
N VAL A 61 -11.57 -24.98 -0.06
CA VAL A 61 -10.93 -23.67 -0.18
C VAL A 61 -10.15 -23.71 -1.49
N HIS A 62 -10.59 -22.92 -2.45
CA HIS A 62 -9.69 -22.50 -3.51
C HIS A 62 -8.48 -21.86 -2.83
N PRO A 63 -7.23 -22.11 -3.27
CA PRO A 63 -6.12 -21.30 -2.80
C PRO A 63 -6.58 -19.84 -2.91
N ARG A 64 -6.53 -19.08 -1.81
CA ARG A 64 -6.57 -17.61 -1.95
C ARG A 64 -5.51 -17.34 -3.00
N LEU A 65 -5.88 -16.75 -4.15
CA LEU A 65 -4.90 -16.20 -5.07
C LEU A 65 -3.85 -15.53 -4.20
N CYS A 66 -2.65 -16.13 -4.08
CA CYS A 66 -1.57 -15.55 -3.30
C CYS A 66 -1.54 -14.09 -3.74
N ALA A 67 -1.69 -13.16 -2.78
CA ALA A 67 -1.92 -11.74 -3.06
C ALA A 67 -0.96 -11.28 -4.16
N LYS A 68 -1.45 -11.27 -5.40
CA LYS A 68 -0.63 -10.99 -6.56
C LYS A 68 -0.31 -9.51 -6.45
N LYS A 69 0.95 -9.19 -6.19
CA LYS A 69 1.40 -7.81 -6.05
C LYS A 69 1.84 -7.36 -7.42
N ASP A 70 1.04 -6.56 -8.09
CA ASP A 70 1.47 -5.93 -9.34
C ASP A 70 2.07 -4.56 -9.02
N ILE A 71 3.07 -4.14 -9.79
CA ILE A 71 3.62 -2.78 -9.70
C ILE A 71 2.99 -1.97 -10.82
N PHE A 72 2.49 -0.79 -10.50
CA PHE A 72 1.90 0.13 -11.47
C PHE A 72 2.78 1.37 -11.63
N VAL A 73 3.01 1.77 -12.88
CA VAL A 73 3.65 3.02 -13.27
C VAL A 73 2.58 3.85 -13.98
N ILE A 74 2.28 5.02 -13.43
CA ILE A 74 1.12 5.82 -13.82
C ILE A 74 1.55 7.25 -14.12
N GLY A 75 1.20 7.73 -15.31
CA GLY A 75 1.43 9.12 -15.71
C GLY A 75 2.90 9.48 -15.90
N GLY A 76 3.24 10.74 -15.62
CA GLY A 76 4.57 11.28 -15.84
C GLY A 76 4.73 11.89 -17.24
N SER A 77 5.96 12.18 -17.63
CA SER A 77 6.25 12.77 -18.94
C SER A 77 7.49 12.15 -19.58
N LYS A 78 7.57 12.31 -20.90
CA LYS A 78 8.79 12.10 -21.65
C LYS A 78 9.28 13.44 -22.16
N ARG A 79 10.48 13.83 -21.74
CA ARG A 79 11.20 14.95 -22.34
C ARG A 79 12.08 14.42 -23.46
N GLU A 80 11.69 14.66 -24.70
CA GLU A 80 12.59 14.41 -25.84
C GLU A 80 13.60 15.56 -25.95
N LEU A 81 14.89 15.23 -25.88
CA LEU A 81 15.98 16.16 -26.13
C LEU A 81 16.10 16.40 -27.64
N VAL A 82 15.19 17.18 -28.23
CA VAL A 82 15.31 17.58 -29.64
C VAL A 82 16.18 18.84 -29.73
N SER A 83 17.13 18.84 -30.67
CA SER A 83 18.19 19.84 -30.85
C SER A 83 17.75 21.20 -31.43
N ALA A 84 16.45 21.48 -31.50
CA ALA A 84 15.92 22.73 -32.04
C ALA A 84 14.90 23.35 -31.08
N TRP A 85 14.96 24.68 -30.96
CA TRP A 85 14.13 25.55 -30.12
C TRP A 85 12.64 25.58 -30.52
N THR A 86 12.01 24.43 -30.62
CA THR A 86 10.56 24.30 -30.47
C THR A 86 10.32 24.03 -29.00
N ARG A 87 9.48 24.84 -28.32
CA ARG A 87 9.00 24.56 -26.95
C ARG A 87 8.75 23.06 -26.87
N SER A 88 9.54 22.36 -26.06
CA SER A 88 9.41 20.91 -25.90
C SER A 88 7.93 20.61 -25.68
N SER A 89 7.30 19.93 -26.63
CA SER A 89 5.97 19.39 -26.41
C SER A 89 6.16 18.31 -25.35
N GLU A 90 6.12 18.70 -24.07
CA GLU A 90 6.15 17.76 -22.96
C GLU A 90 4.94 16.86 -23.14
N CYS A 91 5.20 15.63 -23.57
CA CYS A 91 4.16 14.64 -23.72
C CYS A 91 3.86 14.11 -22.32
N THR A 92 2.76 14.57 -21.74
CA THR A 92 2.22 14.00 -20.50
C THR A 92 1.60 12.64 -20.81
N PHE A 93 1.86 11.66 -19.97
CA PHE A 93 1.36 10.30 -20.17
C PHE A 93 -0.02 10.14 -19.53
N GLU A 94 -0.96 9.62 -20.32
CA GLU A 94 -2.19 8.97 -19.81
C GLU A 94 -1.97 7.48 -19.54
N SER A 95 -0.85 6.92 -20.05
CA SER A 95 -0.58 5.49 -20.01
C SER A 95 -0.35 4.97 -18.60
N VAL A 96 -0.81 3.74 -18.40
CA VAL A 96 -0.61 2.98 -17.17
C VAL A 96 0.06 1.67 -17.55
N GLU A 97 1.27 1.47 -17.04
CA GLU A 97 2.04 0.25 -17.25
C GLU A 97 1.98 -0.59 -15.97
N ARG A 98 1.61 -1.85 -16.10
CA ARG A 98 1.52 -2.82 -15.01
C ARG A 98 2.61 -3.87 -15.18
N PHE A 99 3.46 -4.00 -14.18
CA PHE A 99 4.40 -5.10 -14.07
C PHE A 99 3.81 -6.22 -13.22
N ASP A 100 3.52 -7.34 -13.88
CA ASP A 100 3.12 -8.58 -13.22
C ASP A 100 4.35 -9.20 -12.54
N THR A 101 4.42 -9.15 -11.21
CA THR A 101 5.61 -9.64 -10.49
C THR A 101 5.77 -11.15 -10.56
N PHE A 102 4.69 -11.90 -10.82
CA PHE A 102 4.75 -13.35 -10.95
C PHE A 102 5.27 -13.77 -12.33
N ARG A 103 4.74 -13.16 -13.39
CA ARG A 103 5.19 -13.41 -14.78
C ARG A 103 6.49 -12.68 -15.11
N ARG A 104 6.81 -11.62 -14.37
CA ARG A 104 7.92 -10.70 -14.63
C ARG A 104 7.81 -10.02 -15.99
N GLU A 105 6.59 -9.63 -16.33
CA GLU A 105 6.23 -9.06 -17.62
C GLU A 105 5.52 -7.72 -17.44
N TRP A 106 5.81 -6.79 -18.34
CA TRP A 106 5.07 -5.54 -18.47
C TRP A 106 3.85 -5.76 -19.35
N CYS A 107 2.73 -5.20 -18.93
CA CYS A 107 1.50 -5.16 -19.70
C CYS A 107 0.82 -3.81 -19.50
N ARG A 108 0.21 -3.30 -20.56
CA ARG A 108 -0.60 -2.09 -20.47
C ARG A 108 -1.89 -2.38 -19.72
N ALA A 109 -2.22 -1.48 -18.79
CA ALA A 109 -3.55 -1.40 -18.20
C ALA A 109 -4.35 -0.29 -18.90
N SER A 110 -5.64 -0.18 -18.59
CA SER A 110 -6.47 0.92 -19.07
C SER A 110 -5.81 2.27 -18.75
N PRO A 111 -5.68 3.18 -19.74
CA PRO A 111 -5.10 4.50 -19.52
C PRO A 111 -6.03 5.35 -18.66
N MET A 112 -5.46 6.35 -17.99
CA MET A 112 -6.23 7.43 -17.37
C MET A 112 -7.00 8.21 -18.44
N GLY A 113 -8.10 8.87 -18.06
CA GLY A 113 -8.79 9.81 -18.95
C GLY A 113 -8.02 11.13 -19.14
N ILE A 114 -7.09 11.44 -18.23
CA ILE A 114 -6.30 12.67 -18.26
C ILE A 114 -4.81 12.34 -18.07
N GLY A 115 -3.99 12.72 -19.06
CA GLY A 115 -2.53 12.65 -18.96
C GLY A 115 -1.96 13.75 -18.07
N ARG A 116 -1.21 13.37 -17.04
CA ARG A 116 -0.77 14.30 -15.97
C ARG A 116 0.64 14.00 -15.48
N ILE A 117 1.40 15.05 -15.18
CA ILE A 117 2.71 14.98 -14.52
C ILE A 117 2.58 15.30 -13.04
N LEU A 118 3.51 14.77 -12.25
CA LEU A 118 3.64 15.08 -10.83
C LEU A 118 2.33 14.92 -10.02
N PRO A 119 1.49 13.89 -10.30
CA PRO A 119 0.27 13.68 -9.53
C PRO A 119 0.59 13.09 -8.16
N GLY A 120 -0.36 13.21 -7.24
CA GLY A 120 -0.39 12.36 -6.05
C GLY A 120 -0.91 10.97 -6.44
N VAL A 121 -0.19 9.91 -6.05
CA VAL A 121 -0.62 8.52 -6.27
C VAL A 121 -0.63 7.77 -4.95
N ALA A 122 -1.75 7.15 -4.60
CA ALA A 122 -1.89 6.38 -3.38
C ALA A 122 -2.81 5.19 -3.58
N THR A 123 -2.62 4.14 -2.77
CA THR A 123 -3.51 2.99 -2.76
C THR A 123 -4.41 3.04 -1.54
N LEU A 124 -5.70 2.80 -1.75
CA LEU A 124 -6.70 2.77 -0.69
C LEU A 124 -7.78 1.75 -1.04
N ASN A 125 -8.09 0.85 -0.09
CA ASN A 125 -9.11 -0.19 -0.24
C ASN A 125 -8.92 -1.08 -1.49
N GLY A 126 -7.68 -1.35 -1.88
CA GLY A 126 -7.35 -2.17 -3.05
C GLY A 126 -7.50 -1.47 -4.40
N ARG A 127 -7.73 -0.16 -4.40
CA ARG A 127 -7.80 0.71 -5.57
C ARG A 127 -6.64 1.69 -5.60
N ILE A 128 -6.35 2.22 -6.78
CA ILE A 128 -5.29 3.22 -6.99
C ILE A 128 -5.94 4.57 -7.27
N PHE A 129 -5.59 5.58 -6.51
CA PHE A 129 -6.06 6.94 -6.70
C PHE A 129 -4.95 7.77 -7.30
N VAL A 130 -5.30 8.57 -8.31
CA VAL A 130 -4.41 9.51 -8.96
C VAL A 130 -5.10 10.86 -8.98
N VAL A 131 -4.54 11.83 -8.26
CA VAL A 131 -5.17 13.12 -8.00
C VAL A 131 -4.21 14.27 -8.26
N GLY A 132 -4.76 15.39 -8.71
CA GLY A 132 -4.00 16.60 -9.00
C GLY A 132 -2.96 16.41 -10.09
N GLY A 133 -1.78 16.99 -9.90
CA GLY A 133 -0.74 17.05 -10.91
C GLY A 133 -0.93 18.23 -11.86
N GLU A 134 -0.22 18.19 -12.97
CA GLU A 134 -0.24 19.26 -13.97
C GLU A 134 -0.46 18.67 -15.38
N GLN A 135 -1.22 19.40 -16.18
CA GLN A 135 -1.42 19.14 -17.60
C GLN A 135 -1.33 20.47 -18.36
N GLU A 136 -0.43 20.56 -19.34
CA GLU A 136 -0.30 21.76 -20.19
C GLU A 136 -0.17 23.08 -19.42
N SER A 137 0.64 23.09 -18.35
CA SER A 137 0.80 24.25 -17.43
C SER A 137 -0.44 24.60 -16.60
N GLN A 138 -1.47 23.75 -16.61
CA GLN A 138 -2.61 23.84 -15.72
C GLN A 138 -2.47 22.85 -14.56
N ILE A 139 -2.46 23.40 -13.34
CA ILE A 139 -2.51 22.59 -12.11
C ILE A 139 -3.94 22.09 -11.92
N LEU A 140 -4.06 20.79 -11.67
CA LEU A 140 -5.33 20.09 -11.59
C LEU A 140 -5.77 19.89 -10.13
N ALA A 141 -7.08 19.94 -9.89
CA ALA A 141 -7.70 19.50 -8.64
C ALA A 141 -8.41 18.14 -8.77
N ASN A 142 -8.76 17.75 -10.00
CA ASN A 142 -9.49 16.53 -10.25
C ASN A 142 -8.64 15.28 -10.00
N GLY A 143 -9.32 14.13 -9.92
CA GLY A 143 -8.67 12.85 -9.81
C GLY A 143 -9.49 11.72 -10.36
N GLU A 144 -8.84 10.57 -10.45
CA GLU A 144 -9.40 9.34 -10.98
C GLU A 144 -8.98 8.17 -10.07
N CYS A 145 -9.89 7.21 -9.92
CA CYS A 145 -9.71 5.99 -9.15
C CYS A 145 -9.73 4.79 -10.10
N TYR A 146 -8.68 3.99 -10.06
CA TYR A 146 -8.53 2.77 -10.84
C TYR A 146 -8.90 1.56 -9.99
N ASP A 147 -9.76 0.70 -10.54
CA ASP A 147 -10.03 -0.63 -10.01
C ASP A 147 -9.20 -1.67 -10.79
N PRO A 148 -8.14 -2.25 -10.19
CA PRO A 148 -7.31 -3.26 -10.85
C PRO A 148 -8.02 -4.57 -11.17
N ARG A 149 -9.19 -4.83 -10.59
CA ARG A 149 -9.98 -6.05 -10.84
C ARG A 149 -10.76 -5.95 -12.12
N GLU A 150 -11.36 -4.79 -12.35
CA GLU A 150 -12.18 -4.50 -13.52
C GLU A 150 -11.37 -3.85 -14.65
N ASP A 151 -10.14 -3.40 -14.37
CA ASP A 151 -9.29 -2.65 -15.31
C ASP A 151 -10.00 -1.39 -15.83
N THR A 152 -10.63 -0.66 -14.92
CA THR A 152 -11.43 0.54 -15.24
C THR A 152 -11.11 1.71 -14.32
N TRP A 153 -11.30 2.92 -14.87
CA TRP A 153 -11.19 4.17 -14.15
C TRP A 153 -12.57 4.78 -13.86
N SER A 154 -12.70 5.41 -12.71
CA SER A 154 -13.85 6.25 -12.34
C SER A 154 -13.36 7.60 -11.83
N LYS A 155 -14.09 8.67 -12.15
CA LYS A 155 -13.81 10.00 -11.59
C LYS A 155 -14.08 9.99 -10.07
N VAL A 156 -13.31 10.79 -9.34
CA VAL A 156 -13.56 11.12 -7.94
C VAL A 156 -13.76 12.62 -7.79
N ALA A 157 -14.31 13.07 -6.67
CA ALA A 157 -14.41 14.47 -6.36
C ALA A 157 -13.05 15.17 -6.45
N SER A 158 -13.12 16.44 -6.87
CA SER A 158 -11.92 17.28 -6.98
C SER A 158 -11.53 17.80 -5.61
N MET A 159 -10.22 17.93 -5.39
CA MET A 159 -9.67 18.66 -4.24
C MET A 159 -10.22 20.08 -4.19
N VAL A 160 -10.27 20.64 -3.00
CA VAL A 160 -10.60 22.05 -2.77
C VAL A 160 -9.54 22.94 -3.41
N VAL A 161 -8.27 22.54 -3.31
CA VAL A 161 -7.13 23.28 -3.82
C VAL A 161 -6.42 22.48 -4.93
N PRO A 162 -6.35 22.98 -6.17
CA PRO A 162 -5.53 22.38 -7.22
C PRO A 162 -4.06 22.34 -6.82
N ARG A 163 -3.38 21.19 -6.98
CA ARG A 163 -1.98 21.02 -6.57
C ARG A 163 -1.20 20.02 -7.42
N CYS A 164 0.09 20.26 -7.60
CA CYS A 164 1.08 19.31 -8.16
C CYS A 164 2.30 19.21 -7.25
N GLU A 165 3.19 18.22 -7.44
CA GLU A 165 4.38 17.97 -6.60
C GLU A 165 4.10 17.89 -5.09
N PHE A 166 2.93 17.39 -4.72
CA PHE A 166 2.48 17.24 -3.35
C PHE A 166 2.64 15.78 -2.88
N GLY A 167 2.51 15.56 -1.58
CA GLY A 167 2.49 14.21 -1.02
C GLY A 167 1.06 13.68 -0.92
N LEU A 168 0.85 12.41 -1.29
CA LEU A 168 -0.44 11.73 -1.13
C LEU A 168 -0.22 10.40 -0.39
N CYS A 169 -0.94 10.18 0.71
CA CYS A 169 -0.93 8.90 1.42
C CYS A 169 -2.33 8.50 1.88
N ALA A 170 -2.51 7.21 2.16
CA ALA A 170 -3.76 6.68 2.70
C ALA A 170 -3.62 6.37 4.19
N LEU A 171 -4.55 6.85 5.02
CA LEU A 171 -4.54 6.60 6.45
C LEU A 171 -5.98 6.52 6.99
N TYR A 172 -6.25 5.51 7.83
CA TYR A 172 -7.57 5.26 8.42
C TYR A 172 -8.75 5.29 7.42
N GLY A 173 -8.55 4.70 6.24
CA GLY A 173 -9.61 4.62 5.22
C GLY A 173 -9.81 5.89 4.40
N ASN A 174 -9.00 6.93 4.60
CA ASN A 174 -9.06 8.22 3.89
C ASN A 174 -7.76 8.45 3.11
N LEU A 175 -7.77 9.40 2.16
CA LEU A 175 -6.54 9.93 1.57
C LEU A 175 -6.20 11.28 2.18
N TYR A 176 -4.91 11.59 2.27
CA TYR A 176 -4.39 12.87 2.72
C TYR A 176 -3.47 13.45 1.65
N ALA A 177 -3.84 14.60 1.11
CA ALA A 177 -3.04 15.39 0.18
C ALA A 177 -2.34 16.51 0.97
N VAL A 178 -1.01 16.53 0.97
CA VAL A 178 -0.18 17.35 1.84
C VAL A 178 0.68 18.28 0.98
N GLY A 179 0.57 19.59 1.21
CA GLY A 179 1.38 20.64 0.55
C GLY A 179 1.36 20.60 -0.98
N GLY A 180 2.50 20.89 -1.59
CA GLY A 180 2.69 20.94 -3.05
C GLY A 180 2.79 22.35 -3.60
N TRP A 181 2.79 22.43 -4.93
CA TRP A 181 2.70 23.68 -5.68
C TRP A 181 1.24 23.96 -6.01
N VAL A 182 0.75 25.15 -5.65
CA VAL A 182 -0.65 25.56 -5.70
C VAL A 182 -0.75 26.91 -6.42
N GLY A 183 -1.38 26.92 -7.60
CA GLY A 183 -1.44 28.12 -8.44
C GLY A 183 -0.03 28.60 -8.81
N GLU A 184 0.36 29.76 -8.28
CA GLU A 184 1.67 30.37 -8.55
C GLU A 184 2.64 30.28 -7.36
N ASP A 185 2.27 29.58 -6.27
CA ASP A 185 3.05 29.56 -5.02
C ASP A 185 3.11 28.17 -4.36
N ILE A 186 3.97 28.03 -3.35
CA ILE A 186 4.08 26.82 -2.55
C ILE A 186 2.95 26.79 -1.52
N GLY A 187 2.15 25.72 -1.55
CA GLY A 187 1.04 25.47 -0.63
C GLY A 187 1.46 24.72 0.63
N GLY A 188 0.81 25.06 1.76
CA GLY A 188 0.96 24.36 3.04
C GLY A 188 -0.22 23.46 3.39
N SER A 189 -1.36 23.57 2.71
CA SER A 189 -2.59 22.94 3.16
C SER A 189 -2.58 21.42 3.08
N ILE A 190 -3.28 20.82 4.01
CA ILE A 190 -3.57 19.39 4.10
C ILE A 190 -5.06 19.21 3.84
N GLU A 191 -5.38 18.37 2.86
CA GLU A 191 -6.74 17.99 2.54
C GLU A 191 -6.95 16.51 2.78
N LYS A 192 -8.12 16.16 3.30
CA LYS A 192 -8.56 14.79 3.54
C LYS A 192 -9.69 14.44 2.57
N TYR A 193 -9.56 13.30 1.90
CA TYR A 193 -10.61 12.72 1.07
C TYR A 193 -11.30 11.59 1.81
N ASP A 194 -12.62 11.70 1.94
CA ASP A 194 -13.48 10.63 2.42
C ASP A 194 -14.11 9.88 1.22
N PRO A 195 -13.70 8.64 0.94
CA PRO A 195 -14.26 7.88 -0.18
C PRO A 195 -15.72 7.44 0.03
N ALA A 196 -16.25 7.47 1.25
CA ALA A 196 -17.65 7.16 1.51
C ALA A 196 -18.57 8.34 1.16
N LEU A 197 -18.06 9.56 1.29
CA LEU A 197 -18.76 10.79 0.92
C LEU A 197 -18.42 11.27 -0.49
N ASP A 198 -17.31 10.81 -1.06
CA ASP A 198 -16.73 11.36 -2.30
C ASP A 198 -16.52 12.87 -2.17
N GLU A 199 -15.82 13.29 -1.10
CA GLU A 199 -15.60 14.70 -0.78
C GLU A 199 -14.19 14.94 -0.23
N TRP A 200 -13.60 16.07 -0.62
CA TRP A 200 -12.38 16.61 -0.02
C TRP A 200 -12.70 17.72 0.97
N ARG A 201 -11.96 17.75 2.08
CA ARG A 201 -12.07 18.79 3.11
C ARG A 201 -10.69 19.22 3.59
N LEU A 202 -10.53 20.50 3.91
CA LEU A 202 -9.32 21.00 4.55
C LEU A 202 -9.23 20.46 5.98
N GLU A 203 -8.10 19.85 6.33
CA GLU A 203 -7.86 19.22 7.63
C GLU A 203 -6.83 20.00 8.47
N GLY A 204 -5.93 20.76 7.83
CA GLY A 204 -4.92 21.55 8.51
C GLY A 204 -3.86 22.08 7.56
N ASP A 205 -2.72 22.50 8.11
CA ASP A 205 -1.60 23.05 7.34
C ASP A 205 -0.25 22.50 7.86
N LEU A 206 0.71 22.40 6.95
CA LEU A 206 2.12 22.20 7.25
C LEU A 206 2.67 23.38 8.08
N PRO A 207 3.66 23.15 8.98
CA PRO A 207 4.32 24.23 9.70
C PRO A 207 5.02 25.25 8.79
N GLU A 208 5.54 24.79 7.65
CA GLU A 208 6.08 25.62 6.58
C GLU A 208 5.61 25.03 5.23
N PRO A 209 5.07 25.85 4.30
CA PRO A 209 4.68 25.39 2.97
C PRO A 209 5.82 24.66 2.25
N ARG A 210 5.49 23.52 1.63
CA ARG A 210 6.49 22.62 1.08
C ARG A 210 5.98 21.86 -0.13
N PHE A 211 6.85 21.62 -1.10
CA PHE A 211 6.59 20.79 -2.27
C PHE A 211 7.78 19.84 -2.54
N SER A 212 7.65 18.92 -3.50
CA SER A 212 8.72 18.01 -3.90
C SER A 212 9.25 17.14 -2.74
N MET A 213 8.36 16.84 -1.78
CA MET A 213 8.62 16.10 -0.53
C MET A 213 8.15 14.65 -0.60
N GLY A 214 8.67 13.81 0.29
CA GLY A 214 8.21 12.44 0.46
C GLY A 214 7.15 12.39 1.55
N VAL A 215 6.04 11.71 1.29
CA VAL A 215 4.96 11.52 2.28
C VAL A 215 4.59 10.05 2.35
N VAL A 216 4.54 9.51 3.57
CA VAL A 216 4.10 8.14 3.85
C VAL A 216 3.24 8.10 5.10
N SER A 217 2.43 7.06 5.23
CA SER A 217 1.70 6.77 6.47
C SER A 217 2.29 5.54 7.16
N TYR A 218 2.49 5.61 8.47
CA TYR A 218 2.89 4.45 9.27
C TYR A 218 2.35 4.58 10.69
N ASP A 219 1.89 3.46 11.26
CA ASP A 219 1.39 3.35 12.64
C ASP A 219 0.49 4.51 13.10
N GLY A 220 -0.50 4.88 12.28
CA GLY A 220 -1.46 5.92 12.64
C GLY A 220 -1.02 7.36 12.40
N LEU A 221 0.19 7.58 11.91
CA LEU A 221 0.78 8.89 11.66
C LEU A 221 1.11 9.10 10.17
N ILE A 222 1.22 10.36 9.78
CA ILE A 222 1.70 10.79 8.46
C ILE A 222 3.10 11.36 8.63
N TYR A 223 4.06 10.85 7.87
CA TYR A 223 5.45 11.29 7.90
C TYR A 223 5.78 12.07 6.64
N ILE A 224 6.46 13.20 6.82
CA ILE A 224 6.88 14.12 5.76
C ILE A 224 8.40 14.22 5.82
N VAL A 225 9.07 14.00 4.69
CA VAL A 225 10.54 13.98 4.64
C VAL A 225 11.07 14.77 3.45
N GLY A 226 12.11 15.58 3.70
CA GLY A 226 12.82 16.34 2.66
C GLY A 226 11.94 17.34 1.92
N GLY A 227 12.28 17.67 0.68
CA GLY A 227 11.53 18.62 -0.16
C GLY A 227 12.04 20.06 -0.10
N CYS A 228 11.20 20.97 -0.57
CA CYS A 228 11.56 22.36 -0.86
C CYS A 228 10.57 23.32 -0.17
N THR A 229 11.06 24.38 0.46
CA THR A 229 10.27 25.53 0.92
C THR A 229 10.71 26.81 0.19
N HIS A 230 10.06 27.95 0.48
CA HIS A 230 10.47 29.25 -0.05
C HIS A 230 11.92 29.61 0.29
N SER A 231 12.36 29.25 1.50
CA SER A 231 13.67 29.62 2.03
C SER A 231 14.76 28.59 1.75
N ARG A 232 14.38 27.32 1.53
CA ARG A 232 15.32 26.19 1.43
C ARG A 232 14.94 25.25 0.30
N ARG A 233 15.84 25.12 -0.69
CA ARG A 233 15.66 24.25 -1.86
C ARG A 233 15.76 22.74 -1.56
N HIS A 234 16.45 22.34 -0.49
CA HIS A 234 16.56 20.93 -0.11
C HIS A 234 16.59 20.81 1.42
N LEU A 235 15.58 20.14 1.95
CA LEU A 235 15.41 19.87 3.36
C LEU A 235 15.90 18.47 3.70
N GLN A 236 16.29 18.28 4.95
CA GLN A 236 16.69 16.99 5.51
C GLN A 236 15.79 16.57 6.67
N ASP A 237 14.88 17.43 7.09
CA ASP A 237 14.03 17.17 8.24
C ASP A 237 13.04 16.03 7.94
N LEU A 238 12.69 15.34 9.02
CA LEU A 238 11.63 14.36 9.08
C LEU A 238 10.61 14.89 10.10
N LEU A 239 9.38 15.02 9.66
CA LEU A 239 8.26 15.45 10.50
C LEU A 239 7.23 14.33 10.54
N SER A 240 6.54 14.20 11.66
CA SER A 240 5.32 13.40 11.76
C SER A 240 4.15 14.28 12.14
N PHE A 241 2.98 13.96 11.58
CA PHE A 241 1.71 14.62 11.82
C PHE A 241 0.71 13.58 12.31
N ASN A 242 0.07 13.88 13.43
CA ASN A 242 -1.03 13.09 13.95
C ASN A 242 -2.36 13.72 13.49
N PRO A 243 -3.09 13.11 12.53
CA PRO A 243 -4.34 13.69 12.03
C PRO A 243 -5.49 13.64 13.06
N VAL A 244 -5.36 12.86 14.14
CA VAL A 244 -6.38 12.78 15.19
C VAL A 244 -6.22 13.93 16.19
N THR A 245 -4.99 14.26 16.57
CA THR A 245 -4.71 15.34 17.54
C THR A 245 -4.37 16.68 16.88
N GLY A 246 -4.00 16.67 15.60
CA GLY A 246 -3.49 17.84 14.88
C GLY A 246 -2.05 18.21 15.23
N GLU A 247 -1.34 17.36 15.97
CA GLU A 247 -0.01 17.67 16.49
C GLU A 247 1.11 17.31 15.51
N TRP A 248 2.15 18.14 15.50
CA TRP A 248 3.37 17.96 14.72
C TRP A 248 4.54 17.59 15.64
N THR A 249 5.32 16.60 15.24
CA THR A 249 6.55 16.21 15.93
C THR A 249 7.72 16.18 14.95
N THR A 250 8.79 16.90 15.29
CA THR A 250 10.07 16.85 14.57
C THR A 250 10.86 15.63 15.01
N LEU A 251 11.33 14.86 14.04
CA LEU A 251 12.08 13.61 14.22
C LEU A 251 13.53 13.77 13.75
N PRO A 252 14.42 12.80 14.05
CA PRO A 252 15.78 12.80 13.55
C PRO A 252 15.84 12.97 12.03
N SER A 253 16.65 13.94 11.60
CA SER A 253 16.79 14.31 10.19
C SER A 253 17.61 13.29 9.41
N MET A 254 17.40 13.27 8.09
CA MET A 254 18.31 12.65 7.13
C MET A 254 19.71 13.26 7.23
N LEU A 255 20.71 12.49 6.79
CA LEU A 255 22.10 12.92 6.67
C LEU A 255 22.31 13.86 5.49
N VAL A 256 21.61 13.60 4.37
CA VAL A 256 21.74 14.38 3.14
C VAL A 256 20.41 15.07 2.82
N PRO A 257 20.38 16.42 2.75
CA PRO A 257 19.21 17.14 2.30
C PRO A 257 18.85 16.77 0.86
N ARG A 258 17.58 16.46 0.63
CA ARG A 258 17.09 16.00 -0.68
C ARG A 258 15.65 16.44 -0.96
N SER A 259 15.35 16.57 -2.24
CA SER A 259 14.01 16.78 -2.82
C SER A 259 13.83 15.86 -4.03
N GLN A 260 12.60 15.69 -4.53
CA GLN A 260 12.29 14.83 -5.68
C GLN A 260 12.73 13.36 -5.50
N MET A 261 12.69 12.87 -4.26
CA MET A 261 13.02 11.49 -3.89
C MET A 261 11.80 10.56 -3.92
N GLY A 262 12.05 9.26 -4.07
CA GLY A 262 11.07 8.23 -3.79
C GLY A 262 11.08 7.85 -2.30
N VAL A 263 9.91 7.59 -1.73
CA VAL A 263 9.78 7.12 -0.35
C VAL A 263 8.88 5.88 -0.27
N ALA A 264 9.23 4.96 0.62
CA ALA A 264 8.42 3.78 0.89
C ALA A 264 8.64 3.31 2.32
N VAL A 265 7.63 2.67 2.90
CA VAL A 265 7.75 1.97 4.18
C VAL A 265 7.82 0.47 3.93
N LEU A 266 8.82 -0.17 4.52
CA LEU A 266 9.03 -1.61 4.44
C LEU A 266 9.58 -2.11 5.77
N ASP A 267 8.94 -3.14 6.34
CA ASP A 267 9.38 -3.85 7.55
C ASP A 267 9.72 -2.93 8.74
N GLY A 268 8.89 -1.91 8.98
CA GLY A 268 9.08 -0.98 10.11
C GLY A 268 10.15 0.09 9.87
N TYR A 269 10.56 0.28 8.61
CA TYR A 269 11.50 1.33 8.23
C TYR A 269 10.96 2.22 7.12
N LEU A 270 11.23 3.52 7.23
CA LEU A 270 11.09 4.47 6.13
C LEU A 270 12.37 4.45 5.29
N TYR A 271 12.23 4.17 4.00
CA TYR A 271 13.29 4.27 3.00
C TYR A 271 13.12 5.53 2.17
N VAL A 272 14.21 6.27 1.98
CA VAL A 272 14.28 7.46 1.16
C VAL A 272 15.32 7.26 0.06
N VAL A 273 14.86 7.21 -1.20
CA VAL A 273 15.63 6.75 -2.34
C VAL A 273 15.89 7.90 -3.31
N GLY A 274 17.16 8.20 -3.55
CA GLY A 274 17.59 9.15 -4.58
C GLY A 274 17.14 10.59 -4.31
N GLY A 275 16.67 11.28 -5.35
CA GLY A 275 16.38 12.71 -5.33
C GLY A 275 17.60 13.57 -5.66
N THR A 276 17.44 14.89 -5.51
CA THR A 276 18.48 15.88 -5.79
C THR A 276 18.93 16.59 -4.52
N ASN A 277 20.23 16.84 -4.39
CA ASN A 277 20.81 17.56 -3.26
C ASN A 277 21.05 19.05 -3.58
N ARG A 278 21.63 19.78 -2.61
CA ARG A 278 21.95 21.22 -2.70
C ARG A 278 22.95 21.60 -3.78
N HIS A 279 23.69 20.63 -4.31
CA HIS A 279 24.64 20.81 -5.42
C HIS A 279 24.00 20.47 -6.77
N ASN A 280 22.68 20.22 -6.81
CA ASN A 280 21.94 19.71 -7.97
C ASN A 280 22.46 18.35 -8.47
N GLU A 281 23.08 17.57 -7.59
CA GLU A 281 23.52 16.22 -7.92
C GLU A 281 22.37 15.24 -7.75
N VAL A 282 22.21 14.33 -8.72
CA VAL A 282 21.26 13.22 -8.63
C VAL A 282 21.86 12.16 -7.70
N LEU A 283 21.23 12.01 -6.54
CA LEU A 283 21.69 11.07 -5.52
C LEU A 283 21.44 9.63 -5.95
N GLN A 284 22.47 8.79 -5.80
CA GLN A 284 22.36 7.33 -5.89
C GLN A 284 22.18 6.68 -4.52
N SER A 285 22.15 7.48 -3.46
CA SER A 285 22.08 7.01 -2.07
C SER A 285 20.64 6.72 -1.65
N VAL A 286 20.53 5.71 -0.78
CA VAL A 286 19.31 5.39 -0.05
C VAL A 286 19.58 5.62 1.43
N GLU A 287 18.69 6.33 2.10
CA GLU A 287 18.68 6.47 3.55
C GLU A 287 17.53 5.68 4.14
N ARG A 288 17.69 5.19 5.38
CA ARG A 288 16.69 4.41 6.09
C ARG A 288 16.52 4.95 7.50
N TYR A 289 15.29 5.12 7.94
CA TYR A 289 14.91 5.54 9.27
C TYR A 289 14.10 4.43 9.97
N SER A 290 14.43 4.14 11.23
CA SER A 290 13.72 3.17 12.08
C SER A 290 12.59 3.88 12.81
N PHE A 291 11.39 3.29 12.84
CA PHE A 291 10.30 3.82 13.65
C PHE A 291 10.36 3.39 15.12
N GLU A 292 11.17 2.38 15.46
CA GLU A 292 11.28 1.79 16.81
C GLU A 292 12.54 2.21 17.58
N GLU A 293 13.59 2.67 16.89
CA GLU A 293 14.95 2.89 17.44
C GLU A 293 15.50 4.28 17.10
#